data_AF-A0AB35YQA7-F1
#
_entry.id   AF-A0AB35YQA7-F1
#
_cell.length_a   1.000
_cell.length_b   1.000
_cell.length_c   1.000
_cell.angle_alpha   90.00
_cell.angle_beta   90.00
_cell.angle_gamma   90.00
#
_symmetry.space_group_name_H-M   'P 1'
#
loop_
_entity.id
_entity.type
_entity.pdbx_description
1 polymer ?
#
loop_
_entity_poly.entity_id
_entity_poly.type
_entity_poly.pdbx_seq_one_letter_code
_entity_poly.pdbx_strand_id
1 'polypeptide(L)'
;MWKYLVILTLLITFSSCGSKKSAVKTSEDSKEIVLGKSETVSYKSLGNGVASIAIHLFENNTFKFNFKSIPQPGTDEKPIRISEKGTYTSDGSWKTLHFKNPKFSLAAIFDAQYSATSDFKVIDEESVKINTSKNALSIWGVVCEKQ
;
A
#
# COMPACT_ATOMS: atom_id res chain seq x y z
N MET A 1 42.21 59.75 2.15
CA MET A 1 42.87 58.54 1.64
C MET A 1 42.53 57.37 2.55
N TRP A 2 41.74 56.40 2.07
CA TRP A 2 41.70 54.94 2.41
C TRP A 2 40.38 54.37 1.86
N LYS A 3 40.38 53.89 0.61
CA LYS A 3 40.45 52.48 0.18
C LYS A 3 39.09 51.75 0.18
N TYR A 4 38.51 51.70 -1.01
CA TYR A 4 37.82 50.61 -1.73
C TYR A 4 37.22 49.38 -1.01
N LEU A 5 36.06 48.97 -1.59
CA LEU A 5 35.59 47.59 -1.85
C LEU A 5 35.06 46.83 -0.60
N VAL A 6 33.89 46.18 -0.57
CA VAL A 6 33.23 45.29 -1.53
C VAL A 6 31.73 45.18 -1.20
N ILE A 7 30.93 45.05 -2.25
CA ILE A 7 29.52 44.64 -2.35
C ILE A 7 29.22 43.33 -1.60
N LEU A 8 28.14 43.26 -0.82
CA LEU A 8 27.24 42.09 -0.86
C LEU A 8 25.87 42.40 -0.23
N THR A 9 24.95 42.85 -1.08
CA THR A 9 23.52 42.77 -0.84
C THR A 9 23.09 41.30 -0.84
N LEU A 10 22.74 40.75 0.32
CA LEU A 10 21.99 39.49 0.40
C LEU A 10 20.57 39.81 0.90
N LEU A 11 19.72 40.14 -0.06
CA LEU A 11 18.26 40.17 0.11
C LEU A 11 17.80 38.74 0.42
N ILE A 12 17.60 38.44 1.69
CA ILE A 12 16.88 37.23 2.11
C ILE A 12 15.40 37.51 1.87
N THR A 13 14.95 37.32 0.63
CA THR A 13 13.53 37.12 0.37
C THR A 13 13.18 35.75 0.94
N PHE A 14 12.64 35.72 2.16
CA PHE A 14 11.83 34.59 2.58
C PHE A 14 10.62 34.54 1.64
N SER A 15 10.74 33.79 0.56
CA SER A 15 9.61 33.25 -0.15
C SER A 15 8.91 32.29 0.81
N SER A 16 8.14 32.87 1.74
CA SER A 16 7.08 32.20 2.46
C SER A 16 6.06 31.79 1.40
N CYS A 17 6.38 30.69 0.72
CA CYS A 17 5.44 29.93 -0.08
C CYS A 17 4.42 29.40 0.93
N GLY A 18 3.41 30.22 1.19
CA GLY A 18 2.20 29.86 1.90
C GLY A 18 1.47 28.81 1.09
N SER A 19 1.95 27.56 1.17
CA SER A 19 1.07 26.44 0.99
C SER A 19 0.21 26.41 2.24
N LYS A 20 -0.94 27.08 2.15
CA LYS A 20 -2.09 26.73 2.98
C LYS A 20 -2.27 25.23 2.75
N LYS A 21 -1.74 24.41 3.66
CA LYS A 21 -2.17 23.03 3.81
C LYS A 21 -3.67 23.16 4.01
N SER A 22 -4.44 22.89 2.96
CA SER A 22 -5.80 22.44 3.13
C SER A 22 -5.69 21.21 4.03
N ALA A 23 -5.84 21.44 5.33
CA ALA A 23 -6.34 20.45 6.23
C ALA A 23 -7.75 20.15 5.72
N VAL A 24 -7.83 19.26 4.72
CA VAL A 24 -9.07 18.60 4.39
C VAL A 24 -9.35 17.77 5.63
N LYS A 25 -10.15 18.35 6.53
CA LYS A 25 -10.88 17.59 7.52
C LYS A 25 -11.90 16.77 6.73
N THR A 26 -11.45 15.67 6.14
CA THR A 26 -12.38 14.68 5.59
C THR A 26 -12.87 13.85 6.76
N SER A 27 -13.85 14.41 7.47
CA SER A 27 -14.85 13.58 8.15
C SER A 27 -15.70 12.91 7.06
N GLU A 28 -15.13 11.98 6.27
CA GLU A 28 -15.91 11.07 5.42
C GLU A 28 -15.85 9.68 6.04
N ASP A 29 -16.45 9.59 7.23
CA ASP A 29 -16.95 8.32 7.66
C ASP A 29 -18.06 7.86 6.69
N SER A 30 -18.07 6.57 6.37
CA SER A 30 -19.17 5.81 5.74
C SER A 30 -19.50 5.82 4.23
N LYS A 31 -18.74 6.42 3.29
CA LYS A 31 -18.97 6.04 1.87
C LYS A 31 -18.42 4.63 1.61
N GLU A 32 -19.29 3.72 1.18
CA GLU A 32 -18.92 2.36 0.79
C GLU A 32 -17.95 2.39 -0.41
N ILE A 33 -16.90 1.57 -0.35
CA ILE A 33 -15.93 1.46 -1.46
C ILE A 33 -16.51 0.58 -2.56
N VAL A 34 -16.82 1.22 -3.69
CA VAL A 34 -17.30 0.55 -4.92
C VAL A 34 -16.11 0.20 -5.81
N LEU A 35 -15.94 -1.09 -6.10
CA LEU A 35 -14.86 -1.57 -6.97
C LEU A 35 -15.09 -1.12 -8.42
N GLY A 36 -14.00 -0.88 -9.13
CA GLY A 36 -14.06 -0.64 -10.57
C GLY A 36 -14.50 -1.89 -11.33
N LYS A 37 -14.92 -1.71 -12.58
CA LYS A 37 -15.41 -2.81 -13.42
C LYS A 37 -14.28 -3.60 -14.09
N SER A 38 -13.13 -2.96 -14.28
CA SER A 38 -11.98 -3.51 -15.00
C SER A 38 -10.77 -3.58 -14.08
N GLU A 39 -10.10 -4.73 -14.07
CA GLU A 39 -8.84 -4.94 -13.38
C GLU A 39 -7.68 -4.41 -14.23
N THR A 40 -6.74 -3.73 -13.58
CA THR A 40 -5.51 -3.21 -14.21
C THR A 40 -4.31 -4.10 -13.92
N VAL A 41 -4.27 -4.66 -12.71
CA VAL A 41 -3.23 -5.57 -12.23
C VAL A 41 -3.87 -6.49 -11.21
N SER A 42 -3.55 -7.78 -11.26
CA SER A 42 -3.89 -8.69 -10.18
C SER A 42 -2.69 -9.55 -9.79
N TYR A 43 -2.65 -9.95 -8.52
CA TYR A 43 -1.70 -10.93 -7.98
C TYR A 43 -2.49 -12.04 -7.33
N LYS A 44 -2.11 -13.29 -7.59
CA LYS A 44 -2.80 -14.46 -7.04
C LYS A 44 -1.80 -15.52 -6.62
N SER A 45 -2.01 -16.09 -5.42
CA SER A 45 -1.24 -17.25 -4.97
C SER A 45 -1.54 -18.48 -5.84
N LEU A 46 -0.50 -19.21 -6.21
CA LEU A 46 -0.64 -20.57 -6.73
C LEU A 46 -0.95 -21.56 -5.59
N GLY A 47 -1.35 -22.79 -5.92
CA GLY A 47 -1.60 -23.83 -4.93
C GLY A 47 -0.35 -24.12 -4.08
N ASN A 48 -0.44 -23.90 -2.77
CA ASN A 48 0.70 -23.98 -1.84
C ASN A 48 0.39 -24.72 -0.52
N GLY A 49 -0.86 -25.08 -0.25
CA GLY A 49 -1.26 -25.80 0.96
C GLY A 49 -1.29 -24.97 2.26
N VAL A 50 -0.94 -23.68 2.19
CA VAL A 50 -0.79 -22.78 3.35
C VAL A 50 -1.84 -21.66 3.33
N ALA A 51 -2.03 -20.97 2.21
CA ALA A 51 -3.06 -19.93 2.07
C ALA A 51 -3.49 -19.71 0.61
N SER A 52 -4.67 -19.10 0.45
CA SER A 52 -5.10 -18.47 -0.81
C SER A 52 -5.10 -16.96 -0.63
N ILE A 53 -4.34 -16.26 -1.45
CA ILE A 53 -4.13 -14.81 -1.39
C ILE A 53 -4.40 -14.20 -2.76
N ALA A 54 -5.13 -13.09 -2.80
CA ALA A 54 -5.35 -12.33 -4.02
C ALA A 54 -5.41 -10.83 -3.76
N ILE A 55 -4.77 -10.04 -4.63
CA ILE A 55 -4.92 -8.59 -4.73
C ILE A 55 -5.40 -8.28 -6.14
N HIS A 56 -6.49 -7.52 -6.26
CA HIS A 56 -6.99 -7.00 -7.52
C HIS A 56 -6.99 -5.48 -7.47
N LEU A 57 -6.32 -4.82 -8.42
CA LEU A 57 -6.31 -3.37 -8.57
C LEU A 57 -7.21 -2.98 -9.74
N PHE A 58 -8.14 -2.05 -9.52
CA PHE A 58 -9.11 -1.64 -10.53
C PHE A 58 -8.77 -0.26 -11.12
N GLU A 59 -9.30 0.03 -12.32
CA GLU A 59 -9.06 1.30 -13.06
C GLU A 59 -9.51 2.55 -12.29
N ASN A 60 -10.49 2.43 -11.40
CA ASN A 60 -10.99 3.56 -10.59
C ASN A 60 -10.20 3.78 -9.29
N ASN A 61 -8.94 3.32 -9.22
CA ASN A 61 -8.08 3.42 -8.04
C ASN A 61 -8.63 2.74 -6.78
N THR A 62 -9.40 1.67 -6.94
CA THR A 62 -9.84 0.81 -5.83
C THR A 62 -9.14 -0.53 -5.90
N PHE A 63 -9.12 -1.26 -4.79
CA PHE A 63 -8.60 -2.61 -4.76
C PHE A 63 -9.49 -3.55 -3.96
N LYS A 64 -9.35 -4.85 -4.26
CA LYS A 64 -9.87 -5.95 -3.44
C LYS A 64 -8.70 -6.79 -2.94
N PHE A 65 -8.63 -7.00 -1.63
CA PHE A 65 -7.72 -7.95 -1.01
C PHE A 65 -8.50 -9.13 -0.44
N ASN A 66 -8.07 -10.35 -0.77
CA ASN A 66 -8.59 -11.57 -0.20
C ASN A 66 -7.44 -12.38 0.37
N PHE A 67 -7.62 -12.89 1.59
CA PHE A 67 -6.71 -13.84 2.22
C PHE A 67 -7.54 -14.91 2.90
N LYS A 68 -7.14 -16.16 2.72
CA LYS A 68 -7.73 -17.30 3.40
C LYS A 68 -6.62 -18.27 3.78
N SER A 69 -6.37 -18.47 5.08
CA SER A 69 -5.45 -19.52 5.53
C SER A 69 -6.06 -20.91 5.31
N ILE A 70 -5.20 -21.91 5.13
CA ILE A 70 -5.57 -23.32 5.02
C ILE A 70 -5.22 -23.98 6.36
N PRO A 71 -6.20 -24.51 7.11
CA PRO A 71 -5.95 -25.21 8.35
C PRO A 71 -5.06 -26.43 8.13
N GLN A 72 -4.18 -26.69 9.09
CA GLN A 72 -3.29 -27.85 9.01
C GLN A 72 -4.03 -29.13 9.43
N PRO A 73 -3.79 -30.27 8.75
CA PRO A 73 -4.39 -31.54 9.12
C PRO A 73 -4.10 -31.89 10.59
N GLY A 74 -5.11 -32.39 11.31
CA GLY A 74 -4.97 -32.77 12.71
C GLY A 74 -4.95 -31.58 13.68
N THR A 75 -5.26 -30.37 13.22
CA THR A 75 -5.47 -29.19 14.08
C THR A 75 -6.94 -28.80 14.09
N ASP A 76 -7.40 -28.22 15.21
CA ASP A 76 -8.74 -27.61 15.32
C ASP A 76 -8.75 -26.15 14.84
N GLU A 77 -7.71 -25.73 14.11
CA GLU A 77 -7.57 -24.36 13.64
C GLU A 77 -8.66 -24.01 12.63
N LYS A 78 -9.31 -22.85 12.85
CA LYS A 78 -10.26 -22.31 11.90
C LYS A 78 -9.53 -21.45 10.87
N PRO A 79 -9.92 -21.50 9.58
CA PRO A 79 -9.30 -20.67 8.57
C PRO A 79 -9.60 -19.19 8.85
N ILE A 80 -8.53 -18.40 8.91
CA ILE A 80 -8.59 -16.95 8.94
C ILE A 80 -9.06 -16.51 7.55
N ARG A 81 -10.06 -15.63 7.51
CA ARG A 81 -10.61 -15.08 6.27
C ARG A 81 -10.58 -13.55 6.35
N ILE A 82 -9.92 -12.92 5.39
CA ILE A 82 -9.88 -11.47 5.21
C ILE A 82 -10.41 -11.19 3.82
N SER A 83 -11.31 -10.22 3.71
CA SER A 83 -11.89 -9.82 2.43
C SER A 83 -12.16 -8.31 2.45
N GLU A 84 -11.11 -7.53 2.26
CA GLU A 84 -11.17 -6.07 2.34
C GLU A 84 -11.24 -5.41 0.98
N LYS A 85 -11.83 -4.21 0.98
CA LYS A 85 -11.76 -3.27 -0.14
C LYS A 85 -11.08 -2.00 0.34
N GLY A 86 -10.39 -1.32 -0.55
CA GLY A 86 -9.73 -0.06 -0.25
C GLY A 86 -9.52 0.79 -1.49
N THR A 87 -8.85 1.91 -1.31
CA THR A 87 -8.37 2.76 -2.41
C THR A 87 -6.87 2.61 -2.53
N TYR A 88 -6.30 2.95 -3.69
CA TYR A 88 -4.86 3.02 -3.82
C TYR A 88 -4.40 4.29 -4.52
N THR A 89 -3.20 4.74 -4.18
CA THR A 89 -2.48 5.80 -4.89
C THR A 89 -1.33 5.22 -5.69
N SER A 90 -0.91 5.92 -6.75
CA SER A 90 0.13 5.46 -7.68
C SER A 90 1.34 6.38 -7.66
N ASP A 91 2.53 5.78 -7.61
CA ASP A 91 3.83 6.45 -7.66
C ASP A 91 4.78 5.58 -8.52
N GLY A 92 4.73 5.80 -9.84
CA GLY A 92 5.39 4.93 -10.81
C GLY A 92 4.91 3.48 -10.70
N SER A 93 5.85 2.55 -10.48
CA SER A 93 5.54 1.13 -10.27
C SER A 93 5.00 0.83 -8.88
N TRP A 94 5.08 1.75 -7.93
CA TRP A 94 4.58 1.53 -6.58
C TRP A 94 3.11 1.93 -6.47
N LYS A 95 2.32 1.07 -5.83
CA LYS A 95 0.93 1.35 -5.46
C LYS A 95 0.80 1.33 -3.95
N THR A 96 0.31 2.41 -3.34
CA THR A 96 0.02 2.44 -1.91
C THR A 96 -1.42 2.03 -1.71
N LEU A 97 -1.65 0.87 -1.11
CA LEU A 97 -2.97 0.37 -0.76
C LEU A 97 -3.39 0.95 0.58
N HIS A 98 -4.55 1.61 0.61
CA HIS A 98 -5.15 2.21 1.80
C HIS A 98 -6.37 1.36 2.22
N PHE A 99 -6.19 0.58 3.28
CA PHE A 99 -7.25 -0.17 3.95
C PHE A 99 -8.04 0.78 4.85
N LYS A 100 -9.33 0.48 5.07
CA LYS A 100 -10.19 1.26 5.97
C LYS A 100 -10.43 0.47 7.24
N ASN A 101 -9.82 0.86 8.36
CA ASN A 101 -9.96 0.18 9.65
C ASN A 101 -9.77 -1.35 9.57
N PRO A 102 -8.62 -1.85 9.08
CA PRO A 102 -8.41 -3.28 8.90
C PRO A 102 -8.49 -4.03 10.24
N LYS A 103 -9.25 -5.14 10.27
CA LYS A 103 -9.36 -6.02 11.46
C LYS A 103 -8.20 -7.01 11.59
N PHE A 104 -7.06 -6.68 11.01
CA PHE A 104 -5.86 -7.51 10.95
C PHE A 104 -4.63 -6.60 10.88
N SER A 105 -3.47 -7.13 11.27
CA SER A 105 -2.21 -6.38 11.17
C SER A 105 -1.64 -6.47 9.76
N LEU A 106 -1.43 -5.32 9.11
CA LEU A 106 -0.73 -5.27 7.84
C LEU A 106 0.70 -5.80 7.96
N ALA A 107 1.40 -5.53 9.07
CA ALA A 107 2.74 -6.05 9.31
C ALA A 107 2.79 -7.59 9.45
N ALA A 108 1.70 -8.20 9.91
CA ALA A 108 1.60 -9.66 10.00
C ALA A 108 1.33 -10.33 8.65
N ILE A 109 0.62 -9.65 7.74
CA ILE A 109 0.31 -10.18 6.40
C ILE A 109 1.41 -9.85 5.40
N PHE A 110 1.89 -8.62 5.41
CA PHE A 110 3.02 -8.12 4.63
C PHE A 110 4.27 -8.17 5.50
N ASP A 111 4.67 -9.39 5.85
CA ASP A 111 5.80 -9.65 6.74
C ASP A 111 7.12 -9.58 5.96
N ALA A 112 7.92 -8.56 6.27
CA ALA A 112 9.22 -8.31 5.63
C ALA A 112 10.25 -9.42 5.88
N GLN A 113 10.03 -10.32 6.85
CA GLN A 113 10.89 -11.48 7.05
C GLN A 113 10.78 -12.49 5.90
N TYR A 114 9.63 -12.52 5.22
CA TYR A 114 9.34 -13.50 4.18
C TYR A 114 9.25 -12.88 2.78
N SER A 115 9.75 -11.65 2.59
CA SER A 115 9.74 -10.97 1.30
C SER A 115 11.06 -10.28 1.00
N ALA A 116 11.30 -10.02 -0.28
CA ALA A 116 12.35 -9.08 -0.63
C ALA A 116 11.89 -7.66 -0.29
N THR A 117 12.79 -6.82 0.20
CA THR A 117 12.52 -5.40 0.51
C THR A 117 12.02 -4.60 -0.70
N SER A 118 12.15 -5.16 -1.90
CA SER A 118 11.66 -4.58 -3.16
C SER A 118 10.21 -4.90 -3.51
N ASP A 119 9.54 -5.78 -2.76
CA ASP A 119 8.22 -6.29 -3.09
C ASP A 119 7.12 -5.42 -2.49
N PHE A 120 7.26 -5.09 -1.22
CA PHE A 120 6.35 -4.21 -0.51
C PHE A 120 7.05 -3.43 0.60
N LYS A 121 6.36 -2.41 1.13
CA LYS A 121 6.74 -1.66 2.31
C LYS A 121 5.49 -1.33 3.13
N VAL A 122 5.39 -1.86 4.35
CA VAL A 122 4.35 -1.44 5.30
C VAL A 122 4.67 -0.01 5.74
N ILE A 123 3.67 0.88 5.65
CA ILE A 123 3.82 2.30 5.96
C ILE A 123 3.28 2.58 7.37
N ASP A 124 2.09 2.07 7.65
CA ASP A 124 1.38 2.20 8.92
C ASP A 124 0.36 1.04 9.06
N GLU A 125 -0.54 1.14 10.03
CA GLU A 125 -1.54 0.12 10.33
C GLU A 125 -2.61 -0.03 9.23
N GLU A 126 -2.77 0.96 8.36
CA GLU A 126 -3.80 1.03 7.33
C GLU A 126 -3.23 1.07 5.91
N SER A 127 -1.92 1.30 5.75
CA SER A 127 -1.29 1.52 4.46
C SER A 127 -0.07 0.64 4.20
N VAL A 128 -0.01 0.05 3.01
CA VAL A 128 1.14 -0.71 2.50
C VAL A 128 1.43 -0.34 1.05
N LYS A 129 2.69 -0.13 0.70
CA LYS A 129 3.13 0.01 -0.70
C LYS A 129 3.45 -1.37 -1.28
N ILE A 130 2.96 -1.67 -2.47
CA ILE A 130 3.35 -2.86 -3.26
C ILE A 130 4.02 -2.42 -4.57
N ASN A 131 5.02 -3.16 -5.01
CA ASN A 131 5.76 -2.86 -6.24
C ASN A 131 5.17 -3.63 -7.43
N THR A 132 4.34 -2.95 -8.21
CA THR A 132 3.66 -3.56 -9.35
C THR A 132 4.54 -3.82 -10.58
N SER A 133 5.81 -3.45 -10.56
CA SER A 133 6.77 -3.86 -11.61
C SER A 133 7.21 -5.32 -11.49
N LYS A 134 7.00 -5.94 -10.33
CA LYS A 134 7.38 -7.34 -10.08
C LYS A 134 6.37 -8.28 -10.72
N ASN A 135 6.87 -9.41 -11.26
CA ASN A 135 6.01 -10.49 -11.75
C ASN A 135 5.43 -11.33 -10.62
N ALA A 136 5.98 -11.24 -9.42
CA ALA A 136 5.46 -11.89 -8.24
C ALA A 136 5.74 -11.05 -6.98
N LEU A 137 4.87 -11.20 -5.99
CA LEU A 137 5.03 -10.63 -4.65
C LEU A 137 4.95 -11.78 -3.64
N SER A 138 5.90 -11.87 -2.71
CA SER A 138 5.71 -12.73 -1.54
C SER A 138 4.80 -12.03 -0.55
N ILE A 139 3.69 -12.64 -0.15
CA ILE A 139 2.75 -12.12 0.85
C ILE A 139 2.51 -13.22 1.86
N TRP A 140 2.76 -12.96 3.14
CA TRP A 140 2.70 -13.97 4.21
C TRP A 140 3.54 -15.23 3.89
N GLY A 141 4.71 -15.03 3.26
CA GLY A 141 5.58 -16.12 2.79
C GLY A 141 5.04 -16.94 1.61
N VAL A 142 3.90 -16.55 1.04
CA VAL A 142 3.31 -17.19 -0.14
C VAL A 142 3.56 -16.34 -1.38
N VAL A 143 4.12 -16.96 -2.41
CA VAL A 143 4.34 -16.31 -3.71
C VAL A 143 3.01 -16.09 -4.41
N CYS A 144 2.72 -14.83 -4.71
CA CYS A 144 1.56 -14.40 -5.50
C CYS A 144 2.03 -13.90 -6.87
N GLU A 145 1.63 -14.57 -7.94
CA GLU A 145 2.03 -14.25 -9.31
C GLU A 145 1.08 -13.23 -9.92
N LYS A 146 1.66 -12.32 -10.70
CA LYS A 146 0.93 -11.35 -11.51
C LYS A 146 0.18 -12.06 -12.63
N GLN A 147 -1.09 -11.73 -12.83
CA GLN A 147 -1.91 -12.24 -13.95
C GLN A 147 -2.03 -11.22 -15.08
#